data_AF-A0A4Q3CX99-F1
#
_entry.id   AF-A0A4Q3CX99-F1
#
_cell.length_a   1.000
_cell.length_b   1.000
_cell.length_c   1.000
_cell.angle_alpha   90.00
_cell.angle_beta   90.00
_cell.angle_gamma   90.00
#
_symmetry.space_group_name_H-M   'P 1'
#
loop_
_entity.id
_entity.type
_entity.pdbx_description
1 polymer ?
#
loop_
_entity_poly.entity_id
_entity_poly.type
_entity_poly.pdbx_seq_one_letter_code
_entity_poly.pdbx_strand_id
1 'polypeptide(L)'
;MTIIYCYDAYCGWCYGFSNVIKRIAEEYKDKFQFEVLSGGMILPEIPQPISLIAPYIQEAYKTVEERTGVKFGEDFLFHVNRPEESDWFPNSEKPAIALCIFKEIYPDRAIA
;
A
#
# COMPACT_ATOMS: atom_id res chain seq x y z
N MET A 1 -24.50 0.65 6.50
CA MET A 1 -23.35 1.24 7.21
C MET A 1 -22.10 0.87 6.44
N THR A 2 -21.14 1.79 6.31
CA THR A 2 -19.97 1.61 5.44
C THR A 2 -18.69 1.67 6.25
N ILE A 3 -17.79 0.71 6.04
CA ILE A 3 -16.42 0.72 6.58
C ILE A 3 -15.52 1.37 5.55
N ILE A 4 -14.82 2.43 5.95
CA ILE A 4 -13.85 3.12 5.11
C ILE A 4 -12.45 2.62 5.49
N TYR A 5 -11.77 1.99 4.54
CA TYR A 5 -10.38 1.56 4.67
C TYR A 5 -9.46 2.56 3.96
N CYS A 6 -8.81 3.40 4.75
CA CYS A 6 -7.78 4.32 4.25
C CYS A 6 -6.44 3.57 4.16
N TYR A 7 -5.90 3.41 2.95
CA TYR A 7 -4.62 2.75 2.70
C TYR A 7 -3.73 3.61 1.81
N ASP A 8 -2.46 3.25 1.68
CA ASP A 8 -1.59 3.79 0.64
C ASP A 8 -0.81 2.66 -0.04
N ALA A 9 -0.57 2.76 -1.34
CA ALA A 9 0.15 1.74 -2.09
C ALA A 9 1.61 1.56 -1.62
N TYR A 10 2.21 2.60 -1.04
CA TYR A 10 3.58 2.56 -0.49
C TYR A 10 3.63 2.37 1.02
N CYS A 11 2.48 2.25 1.69
CA CYS A 11 2.40 1.97 3.12
C CYS A 11 2.68 0.48 3.38
N GLY A 12 3.87 0.16 3.88
CA GLY A 12 4.28 -1.21 4.19
C GLY A 12 3.35 -1.91 5.19
N TRP A 13 2.84 -1.19 6.19
CA TRP A 13 1.86 -1.73 7.15
C TRP A 13 0.48 -1.98 6.52
N CYS A 14 0.08 -1.17 5.54
CA CYS A 14 -1.16 -1.36 4.78
C CYS A 14 -1.07 -2.62 3.91
N TYR A 15 0.11 -2.90 3.35
CA TYR A 15 0.40 -4.18 2.69
C TYR A 15 0.36 -5.35 3.68
N GLY A 16 1.00 -5.23 4.85
CA GLY A 16 0.93 -6.23 5.92
C GLY A 16 -0.49 -6.52 6.42
N PHE A 17 -1.36 -5.50 6.43
CA PHE A 17 -2.76 -5.63 6.85
C PHE A 17 -3.69 -6.17 5.76
N SER A 18 -3.21 -6.31 4.51
CA SER A 18 -4.03 -6.72 3.36
C SER A 18 -4.80 -8.02 3.58
N ASN A 19 -4.17 -9.04 4.17
CA ASN A 19 -4.82 -10.32 4.47
C ASN A 19 -5.94 -10.16 5.52
N VAL A 20 -5.77 -9.26 6.48
CA VAL A 20 -6.76 -9.02 7.53
C VAL A 20 -7.97 -8.31 6.97
N ILE A 21 -7.77 -7.20 6.24
CA ILE A 21 -8.89 -6.44 5.67
C ILE A 21 -9.68 -7.25 4.63
N LYS A 22 -9.02 -8.10 3.84
CA LYS A 22 -9.70 -9.04 2.93
C LYS A 22 -10.61 -10.01 3.68
N ARG A 23 -10.13 -10.57 4.80
CA ARG A 23 -10.93 -11.47 5.65
C ARG A 23 -12.11 -10.74 6.29
N ILE A 24 -11.89 -9.52 6.79
CA ILE A 24 -12.97 -8.69 7.35
C ILE A 24 -14.01 -8.38 6.27
N ALA A 25 -13.58 -8.02 5.06
CA ALA A 25 -14.48 -7.73 3.95
C ALA A 25 -15.34 -8.95 3.59
N GLU A 26 -14.73 -10.13 3.47
CA GLU A 26 -15.45 -11.37 3.13
C GLU A 26 -16.41 -11.82 4.26
N GLU A 27 -15.97 -11.80 5.51
CA GLU A 27 -16.76 -12.27 6.67
C GLU A 27 -17.97 -11.36 6.94
N TYR A 28 -17.84 -10.06 6.67
CA TYR A 28 -18.86 -9.06 6.99
C TYR A 28 -19.55 -8.42 5.78
N LYS A 29 -19.37 -8.97 4.57
CA LYS A 29 -19.95 -8.43 3.32
C LYS A 29 -21.48 -8.25 3.35
N ASP A 30 -22.19 -9.09 4.10
CA ASP A 30 -23.66 -9.02 4.22
C ASP A 30 -24.12 -7.98 5.26
N LYS A 31 -23.20 -7.41 6.04
CA LYS A 31 -23.50 -6.44 7.11
C LYS A 31 -23.00 -5.04 6.82
N PHE A 32 -21.85 -4.92 6.14
CA PHE A 32 -21.22 -3.66 5.83
C PHE A 32 -20.87 -3.57 4.35
N GLN A 33 -21.03 -2.37 3.80
CA GLN A 33 -20.34 -2.00 2.57
C GLN A 33 -18.91 -1.60 2.91
N PHE A 34 -17.99 -1.84 1.98
CA PHE A 34 -16.60 -1.48 2.13
C PHE A 34 -16.20 -0.48 1.07
N GLU A 35 -15.53 0.59 1.50
CA GLU A 35 -15.01 1.61 0.62
C GLU A 35 -13.52 1.81 0.91
N VAL A 36 -12.72 1.88 -0.14
CA VAL A 36 -11.27 2.02 -0.03
C VAL A 36 -10.84 3.39 -0.52
N LEU A 37 -10.12 4.12 0.32
CA LEU A 37 -9.57 5.44 0.00
C LEU A 37 -8.05 5.40 0.02
N SER A 38 -7.42 6.04 -0.97
CA SER A 38 -5.98 6.29 -0.89
C SER A 38 -5.71 7.42 0.09
N GLY A 39 -4.75 7.23 1.00
CA GLY A 39 -4.35 8.19 2.01
C GLY A 39 -3.37 9.26 1.51
N GLY A 40 -2.74 9.07 0.34
CA GLY A 40 -1.80 10.05 -0.21
C GLY A 40 -0.55 10.23 0.64
N MET A 41 0.05 9.13 1.10
CA MET A 41 1.15 9.14 2.06
C MET A 41 2.42 9.81 1.51
N ILE A 42 2.73 9.61 0.23
CA ILE A 42 3.92 10.16 -0.43
C ILE A 42 3.47 11.06 -1.58
N LEU A 43 3.30 12.35 -1.29
CA LEU A 43 2.88 13.39 -2.26
C LEU A 43 3.82 14.59 -2.23
N PRO A 44 5.10 14.44 -2.61
CA PRO A 44 6.03 15.56 -2.61
C PRO A 44 5.73 16.52 -3.76
N GLU A 45 5.84 17.84 -3.51
CA GLU A 45 5.69 18.87 -4.56
C GLU A 45 6.73 18.73 -5.67
N ILE A 46 7.95 18.30 -5.31
CA ILE A 46 9.06 18.03 -6.22
C ILE A 46 9.43 16.55 -6.05
N PRO A 47 9.55 15.75 -7.13
CA PRO A 47 9.93 14.33 -7.03
C PRO A 47 11.14 14.10 -6.12
N GLN A 48 11.00 13.20 -5.16
CA GLN A 48 12.06 12.82 -4.22
C GLN A 48 12.50 11.38 -4.44
N PRO A 49 13.81 11.08 -4.38
CA PRO A 49 14.31 9.71 -4.57
C PRO A 49 13.96 8.83 -3.35
N ILE A 50 13.85 7.52 -3.58
CA ILE A 50 13.60 6.53 -2.52
C ILE A 50 14.63 6.57 -1.39
N SER A 51 15.85 7.04 -1.67
CA SER A 51 16.96 7.13 -0.72
C SER A 51 16.65 7.92 0.55
N LEU A 52 15.70 8.87 0.50
CA LEU A 52 15.29 9.64 1.68
C LEU A 52 14.51 8.81 2.71
N ILE A 53 13.79 7.79 2.26
CA ILE A 53 12.93 6.95 3.12
C ILE A 53 13.44 5.51 3.24
N ALA A 54 14.37 5.09 2.37
CA ALA A 54 14.96 3.75 2.39
C ALA A 54 15.51 3.32 3.75
N PRO A 55 16.24 4.16 4.54
CA PRO A 55 16.75 3.74 5.85
C PRO A 55 15.65 3.31 6.81
N TYR A 56 14.51 4.03 6.83
CA TYR A 56 13.36 3.64 7.63
C TYR A 56 12.76 2.32 7.14
N ILE A 57 12.58 2.19 5.82
CA ILE A 57 11.96 0.99 5.24
C ILE A 57 12.82 -0.25 5.53
N GLN A 58 14.14 -0.16 5.42
CA GLN A 58 15.10 -1.26 5.68
C GLN A 58 14.92 -1.92 7.06
N GLU A 59 14.54 -1.13 8.06
CA GLU A 59 14.21 -1.63 9.39
C GLU A 59 12.76 -2.12 9.46
N ALA A 60 11.82 -1.29 8.99
CA ALA A 60 10.39 -1.53 9.17
C ALA A 60 9.87 -2.75 8.38
N TYR A 61 10.36 -3.00 7.15
CA TYR A 61 9.82 -4.07 6.31
C TYR A 61 10.00 -5.44 6.95
N LYS A 62 11.12 -5.67 7.66
CA LYS A 62 11.39 -6.92 8.38
C LYS A 62 10.36 -7.17 9.47
N THR A 63 10.06 -6.14 10.28
CA THR A 63 9.02 -6.22 11.31
C THR A 63 7.65 -6.51 10.70
N VAL A 64 7.31 -5.90 9.56
CA VAL A 64 6.06 -6.18 8.86
C VAL A 64 5.99 -7.64 8.43
N GLU A 65 7.04 -8.18 7.80
CA GLU A 65 7.06 -9.60 7.41
C GLU A 65 6.95 -10.52 8.62
N GLU A 66 7.70 -10.25 9.70
CA GLU A 66 7.68 -11.05 10.93
C GLU A 66 6.30 -11.06 11.60
N ARG A 67 5.60 -9.92 11.61
CA ARG A 67 4.31 -9.78 12.29
C ARG A 67 3.12 -10.25 11.48
N THR A 68 3.20 -10.16 10.15
CA THR A 68 2.04 -10.35 9.27
C THR A 68 2.18 -11.54 8.32
N GLY A 69 3.39 -12.08 8.17
CA GLY A 69 3.69 -13.20 7.27
C GLY A 69 3.76 -12.83 5.79
N VAL A 70 3.50 -11.57 5.41
CA VAL A 70 3.68 -11.11 4.03
C VAL A 70 5.15 -11.12 3.64
N LYS A 71 5.41 -11.11 2.33
CA LYS A 71 6.75 -10.98 1.78
C LYS A 71 6.82 -9.81 0.82
N PHE A 72 7.84 -8.97 0.97
CA PHE A 72 8.14 -7.93 0.02
C PHE A 72 8.88 -8.51 -1.18
N GLY A 73 8.53 -8.05 -2.38
CA GLY A 73 9.14 -8.54 -3.61
C GLY A 73 10.60 -8.11 -3.74
N GLU A 74 11.40 -8.93 -4.44
CA GLU A 74 12.85 -8.70 -4.62
C GLU A 74 13.15 -7.35 -5.28
N ASP A 75 12.34 -6.93 -6.24
CA ASP A 75 12.49 -5.64 -6.96
C ASP A 75 12.28 -4.43 -6.03
N PHE A 76 11.21 -4.46 -5.22
CA PHE A 76 11.02 -3.44 -4.18
C PHE A 76 12.18 -3.41 -3.19
N LEU A 77 12.64 -4.59 -2.76
CA LEU A 77 13.78 -4.71 -1.84
C LEU A 77 15.10 -4.28 -2.48
N PHE A 78 15.27 -4.38 -3.79
CA PHE A 78 16.42 -3.82 -4.50
C PHE A 78 16.49 -2.31 -4.32
N HIS A 79 15.40 -1.59 -4.63
CA HIS A 79 15.34 -0.14 -4.47
C HIS A 79 15.54 0.33 -3.02
N VAL A 80 15.08 -0.46 -2.05
CA VAL A 80 15.22 -0.16 -0.62
C VAL A 80 16.63 -0.45 -0.11
N ASN A 81 17.25 -1.54 -0.54
CA ASN A 81 18.56 -1.98 -0.04
C ASN A 81 19.74 -1.37 -0.80
N ARG A 82 19.51 -0.86 -2.02
CA ARG A 82 20.51 -0.18 -2.86
C ARG A 82 19.96 1.16 -3.38
N PRO A 83 19.57 2.07 -2.48
CA PRO A 83 18.89 3.31 -2.87
C PRO A 83 19.74 4.25 -3.73
N GLU A 84 21.07 4.13 -3.67
CA GLU A 84 22.03 4.86 -4.53
C GLU A 84 22.09 4.35 -5.97
N GLU A 85 21.71 3.08 -6.21
CA GLU A 85 21.59 2.48 -7.54
C GLU A 85 20.16 2.62 -8.10
N SER A 86 19.23 3.13 -7.29
CA SER A 86 17.81 3.22 -7.61
C SER A 86 17.47 4.48 -8.41
N ASP A 87 16.67 4.31 -9.46
CA ASP A 87 16.04 5.39 -10.23
C ASP A 87 14.61 5.72 -9.74
N TRP A 88 14.22 5.17 -8.59
CA TRP A 88 12.83 5.23 -8.14
C TRP A 88 12.50 6.51 -7.35
N PHE A 89 11.47 7.21 -7.81
CA PHE A 89 10.85 8.37 -7.17
C PHE A 89 9.41 8.01 -6.79
N PRO A 90 9.16 7.49 -5.57
CA PRO A 90 7.82 7.08 -5.17
C PRO A 90 6.87 8.29 -5.10
N ASN A 91 5.66 8.12 -5.65
CA ASN A 91 4.57 9.09 -5.54
C ASN A 91 3.22 8.37 -5.52
N SER A 92 2.50 8.49 -4.41
CA SER A 92 1.25 7.78 -4.12
C SER A 92 0.09 8.18 -5.05
N GLU A 93 0.20 9.31 -5.76
CA GLU A 93 -0.84 9.81 -6.67
C GLU A 93 -1.14 8.83 -7.80
N LYS A 94 -0.12 8.29 -8.48
CA LYS A 94 -0.35 7.38 -9.62
C LYS A 94 -1.10 6.10 -9.19
N PRO A 95 -0.68 5.39 -8.14
CA PRO A 95 -1.47 4.27 -7.60
C PRO A 95 -2.86 4.69 -7.09
N ALA A 96 -3.02 5.88 -6.52
CA ALA A 96 -4.32 6.39 -6.08
C ALA A 96 -5.29 6.59 -7.26
N ILE A 97 -4.81 7.17 -8.36
CA ILE A 97 -5.58 7.30 -9.60
C ILE A 97 -5.97 5.92 -10.13
N ALA A 98 -5.02 4.97 -10.16
CA ALA A 98 -5.30 3.61 -10.60
C ALA A 98 -6.38 2.94 -9.74
N LEU A 99 -6.30 3.07 -8.41
CA LEU A 99 -7.34 2.60 -7.49
C LEU A 99 -8.72 3.17 -7.86
N CYS A 100 -8.83 4.49 -8.05
CA CYS A 100 -10.10 5.13 -8.41
C CYS A 100 -10.68 4.54 -9.70
N ILE A 101 -9.87 4.42 -10.75
CA ILE A 101 -10.29 3.85 -12.04
C ILE A 101 -10.74 2.40 -11.88
N PHE A 102 -9.96 1.57 -11.18
CA PHE A 102 -10.31 0.16 -10.99
C PHE A 102 -11.59 -0.02 -10.15
N LYS A 103 -11.85 0.86 -9.19
CA LYS A 103 -13.10 0.87 -8.42
C LYS A 103 -14.31 1.30 -9.27
N GLU A 104 -14.13 2.18 -10.25
CA GLU A 104 -15.20 2.52 -11.19
C GLU A 104 -15.54 1.33 -12.11
N ILE A 105 -14.53 0.61 -12.59
CA ILE A 105 -14.71 -0.53 -13.49
C ILE A 105 -15.18 -1.78 -12.73
N TYR A 106 -14.69 -1.99 -11.51
CA TYR A 106 -14.94 -3.16 -10.67
C TYR A 106 -15.31 -2.76 -9.23
N PRO A 107 -16.49 -2.14 -9.00
CA PRO A 107 -16.87 -1.60 -7.71
C PRO A 107 -16.88 -2.62 -6.57
N ASP A 108 -17.25 -3.87 -6.87
CA ASP A 108 -17.29 -4.96 -5.88
C ASP A 108 -15.91 -5.60 -5.59
N ARG A 109 -14.83 -5.06 -6.18
CA ARG A 109 -13.45 -5.57 -6.02
C ARG A 109 -12.50 -4.56 -5.40
N ALA A 110 -13.03 -3.55 -4.70
CA ALA A 110 -12.23 -2.54 -4.03
C ALA A 110 -11.28 -3.15 -2.96
N ILE A 111 -11.69 -4.25 -2.33
CA ILE A 111 -10.86 -5.07 -1.43
C ILE A 111 -10.77 -6.47 -2.04
N ALA A 112 -9.71 -6.76 -2.78
CA ALA A 112 -9.48 -8.02 -3.49
C ALA A 112 -8.08 -8.57 -3.24
#